data_AF-A0A915NCY5-F1
#
_entry.id   AF-A0A915NCY5-F1
#
_cell.length_a   1.000
_cell.length_b   1.000
_cell.length_c   1.000
_cell.angle_alpha   90.00
_cell.angle_beta   90.00
_cell.angle_gamma   90.00
#
_symmetry.space_group_name_H-M   'P 1'
#
loop_
_entity.id
_entity.type
_entity.pdbx_description
1 polymer ?
#
loop_
_entity_poly.entity_id
_entity_poly.type
_entity_poly.pdbx_seq_one_letter_code
_entity_poly.pdbx_strand_id
1 'polypeptide(L)'
;MKYLYGQLSAVGLMVAAIFQYVNKTPEDKQADLMGAIAAFTQIASMAGGVYDLRRAIQLKTTEYIPAQIQFGFFALTLQWTIFGFIVGNPYMMIANAAGLALNIATLSLYIIYPPKTWKVPIFGVGGGKELSDELSEKEK
;
A
#
# COMPACT_ATOMS: atom_id res chain seq x y z
N MET A 1 18.07 -9.04 19.59
CA MET A 1 18.01 -7.82 20.44
C MET A 1 18.98 -6.72 20.00
N LYS A 2 20.31 -6.95 19.93
CA LYS A 2 21.28 -5.88 19.57
C LYS A 2 21.03 -5.18 18.21
N TYR A 3 20.61 -5.92 17.19
CA TYR A 3 20.28 -5.36 15.87
C TYR A 3 19.03 -4.47 15.85
N LEU A 4 18.07 -4.72 16.75
CA LEU A 4 16.84 -3.91 16.85
C LEU A 4 17.16 -2.51 17.39
N TYR A 5 17.96 -2.43 18.45
CA TYR A 5 18.40 -1.15 19.01
C TYR A 5 19.23 -0.33 18.01
N GLY A 6 20.04 -1.00 17.18
CA GLY A 6 20.80 -0.36 16.10
C GLY A 6 19.91 0.20 14.99
N GLN A 7 18.84 -0.50 14.60
CA GLN A 7 17.89 0.01 13.60
C GLN A 7 17.08 1.19 14.15
N LEU A 8 16.60 1.10 15.39
CA LEU A 8 15.85 2.18 16.02
C LEU A 8 16.69 3.45 16.19
N SER A 9 17.96 3.31 16.61
CA SER A 9 18.86 4.45 16.71
C SER A 9 19.20 5.05 15.35
N ALA A 10 19.42 4.23 14.32
CA ALA A 10 19.67 4.70 12.96
C ALA A 10 18.48 5.50 12.39
N VAL A 11 17.25 5.01 12.58
CA VAL A 11 16.02 5.72 12.18
C VAL A 11 15.90 7.05 12.94
N GLY A 12 16.14 7.05 14.25
CA GLY A 12 16.12 8.26 15.05
C GLY A 12 17.12 9.32 14.57
N LEU A 13 18.35 8.90 14.27
CA LEU A 13 19.39 9.78 13.71
C LEU A 13 19.01 10.31 12.32
N MET A 14 18.44 9.46 11.46
CA MET A 14 17.97 9.86 10.13
C MET A 14 16.88 10.94 10.22
N VAL A 15 15.89 10.74 11.09
CA VAL A 15 14.82 11.71 11.32
C VAL A 15 15.39 13.02 11.87
N ALA A 16 16.28 12.96 12.87
CA ALA A 16 16.92 14.16 13.42
C ALA A 16 17.72 14.94 12.36
N ALA A 17 18.43 14.24 11.46
CA ALA A 17 19.17 14.85 10.37
C ALA A 17 18.22 15.58 9.38
N ILE A 18 17.07 14.99 9.05
CA ILE A 18 16.05 15.62 8.21
C ILE A 18 15.52 16.90 8.88
N PHE A 19 15.16 16.84 10.16
CA PHE A 19 14.70 18.03 10.89
C PHE A 19 15.77 19.13 10.96
N GLN A 20 17.03 18.77 11.20
CA GLN A 20 18.12 19.75 11.19
C GLN A 20 18.33 20.38 9.82
N TYR A 21 18.19 19.60 8.74
CA TYR A 21 18.29 20.11 7.37
C TYR A 21 17.13 21.07 7.03
N VAL A 22 15.90 20.69 7.41
CA VAL A 22 14.72 21.55 7.21
C VAL A 22 14.85 22.84 8.04
N ASN A 23 15.26 22.78 9.30
CA ASN A 23 15.41 23.97 10.16
C ASN A 23 16.49 24.95 9.68
N LYS A 24 17.47 24.48 8.87
CA LYS A 24 18.46 25.36 8.23
C LYS A 24 17.94 26.04 6.96
N THR A 25 16.81 25.58 6.44
CA THR A 25 16.15 26.13 5.24
C THR A 25 15.31 27.36 5.65
N PRO A 26 15.16 28.37 4.78
CA PRO A 26 14.30 29.52 5.03
C PRO A 26 12.88 29.11 5.47
N GLU A 27 12.34 29.79 6.48
CA GLU A 27 11.07 29.45 7.17
C GLU A 27 9.89 29.32 6.20
N ASP A 28 9.86 30.14 5.14
CA ASP A 28 8.87 30.12 4.07
C ASP A 28 8.87 28.84 3.24
N LYS A 29 9.98 28.09 3.22
CA LYS A 29 10.15 26.86 2.42
C LYS A 29 10.16 25.58 3.25
N GLN A 30 10.16 25.68 4.58
CA GLN A 30 10.28 24.52 5.46
C GLN A 30 9.10 23.55 5.31
N ALA A 31 7.87 24.09 5.23
CA ALA A 31 6.66 23.30 5.08
C ALA A 31 6.63 22.54 3.74
N ASP A 32 7.00 23.20 2.64
CA ASP A 32 7.05 22.61 1.31
C ASP A 32 8.11 21.51 1.21
N LEU A 33 9.29 21.75 1.78
CA LEU A 33 10.37 20.76 1.81
C LEU A 33 9.98 19.53 2.64
N MET A 34 9.38 19.74 3.81
CA MET A 34 8.91 18.64 4.66
C MET A 34 7.80 17.84 3.97
N GLY A 35 6.84 18.52 3.35
CA GLY A 35 5.77 17.91 2.57
C GLY A 35 6.30 17.08 1.40
N ALA A 36 7.27 17.61 0.65
CA ALA A 36 7.91 16.93 -0.46
C ALA A 36 8.65 15.65 -0.01
N ILE A 37 9.43 15.72 1.08
CA ILE A 37 10.16 14.56 1.64
C ILE A 37 9.17 13.50 2.11
N ALA A 38 8.09 13.90 2.79
CA ALA A 38 7.06 12.98 3.26
C ALA A 38 6.36 12.27 2.09
N ALA A 39 5.95 13.03 1.07
CA ALA A 39 5.29 12.47 -0.12
C ALA A 39 6.23 11.51 -0.88
N PHE A 40 7.49 11.90 -1.08
CA PHE A 40 8.49 11.05 -1.72
C PHE A 40 8.69 9.74 -0.95
N THR A 41 8.87 9.82 0.36
CA THR A 41 9.08 8.63 1.21
C THR A 41 7.87 7.70 1.18
N GLN A 42 6.67 8.27 1.21
CA GLN A 42 5.41 7.53 1.12
C GLN A 42 5.24 6.81 -0.23
N ILE A 43 5.64 7.45 -1.33
CA ILE A 43 5.60 6.81 -2.67
C ILE A 43 6.70 5.75 -2.77
N ALA A 44 7.90 6.01 -2.27
CA ALA A 44 9.00 5.05 -2.28
C ALA A 44 8.65 3.76 -1.52
N SER A 45 7.92 3.86 -0.40
CA SER A 45 7.48 2.70 0.37
C SER A 45 6.49 1.80 -0.40
N MET A 46 5.89 2.29 -1.49
CA MET A 46 4.98 1.52 -2.33
C MET A 46 5.69 0.48 -3.20
N ALA A 47 7.03 0.48 -3.25
CA ALA A 47 7.82 -0.51 -3.97
C ALA A 47 7.44 -1.97 -3.61
N GLY A 48 7.09 -2.22 -2.35
CA GLY A 48 6.59 -3.53 -1.91
C GLY A 48 5.26 -3.91 -2.57
N GLY A 49 4.30 -3.00 -2.65
CA GLY A 49 3.02 -3.27 -3.31
C GLY A 49 3.15 -3.42 -4.83
N VAL A 50 4.07 -2.70 -5.47
CA VAL A 50 4.40 -2.92 -6.90
C VAL A 50 4.99 -4.30 -7.13
N TYR A 51 5.85 -4.77 -6.21
CA TYR A 51 6.37 -6.13 -6.25
C TYR A 51 5.25 -7.17 -6.12
N ASP A 52 4.28 -6.95 -5.23
CA ASP A 52 3.14 -7.86 -5.08
C ASP A 52 2.27 -7.91 -6.34
N LEU A 53 2.03 -6.79 -7.02
CA LEU A 53 1.36 -6.76 -8.32
C LEU A 53 2.11 -7.58 -9.38
N ARG A 54 3.42 -7.36 -9.48
CA ARG A 54 4.26 -8.10 -10.42
C ARG A 54 4.20 -9.60 -10.13
N ARG A 55 4.29 -9.98 -8.86
CA ARG A 55 4.20 -11.36 -8.43
C ARG A 55 2.84 -11.97 -8.73
N ALA A 56 1.74 -11.21 -8.63
CA ALA A 56 0.40 -11.70 -8.90
C ALA A 56 0.22 -11.99 -10.39
N ILE A 57 0.79 -11.14 -11.25
CA ILE A 57 0.83 -11.34 -12.71
C ILE A 57 1.66 -12.58 -13.08
N GLN A 58 2.78 -12.81 -12.39
CA GLN A 58 3.66 -13.96 -12.63
C GLN A 58 3.03 -15.27 -12.18
N LEU A 59 2.45 -15.30 -10.97
CA LEU A 59 1.83 -16.49 -10.40
C LEU A 59 0.41 -16.73 -10.91
N LYS A 60 -0.18 -15.77 -11.63
CA LYS A 60 -1.55 -15.81 -12.15
C LYS A 60 -2.58 -16.09 -11.04
N THR A 61 -2.28 -15.65 -9.82
CA THR A 61 -3.15 -15.76 -8.65
C THR A 61 -2.87 -14.62 -7.68
N THR A 62 -3.91 -14.12 -7.03
CA THR A 62 -3.85 -13.13 -5.93
C THR A 62 -4.03 -13.77 -4.56
N GLU A 63 -3.81 -15.06 -4.44
CA GLU A 63 -4.14 -15.85 -3.24
C GLU A 63 -3.43 -15.41 -1.95
N TYR A 64 -2.22 -14.88 -2.07
CA TYR A 64 -1.43 -14.37 -0.94
C TYR A 64 -1.73 -12.90 -0.60
N ILE A 65 -2.58 -12.22 -1.38
CA ILE A 65 -2.96 -10.82 -1.14
C ILE A 65 -4.35 -10.81 -0.47
N PRO A 66 -4.47 -10.47 0.82
CA PRO A 66 -5.76 -10.48 1.51
C PRO A 66 -6.66 -9.33 1.04
N ALA A 67 -7.82 -9.66 0.45
CA ALA A 67 -8.71 -8.68 -0.17
C ALA A 67 -9.30 -7.68 0.85
N GLN A 68 -9.61 -8.12 2.07
CA GLN A 68 -10.20 -7.30 3.12
C GLN A 68 -9.32 -6.09 3.45
N ILE A 69 -8.00 -6.31 3.53
CA ILE A 69 -7.03 -5.25 3.78
C ILE A 69 -7.00 -4.29 2.61
N GLN A 70 -7.04 -4.80 1.36
CA GLN A 70 -7.04 -3.95 0.16
C GLN A 70 -8.30 -3.07 0.07
N PHE A 71 -9.47 -3.56 0.46
CA PHE A 71 -10.69 -2.74 0.51
C PHE A 71 -10.63 -1.65 1.58
N GLY A 72 -10.10 -1.95 2.76
CA GLY A 72 -9.86 -0.94 3.79
C GLY A 72 -8.86 0.13 3.31
N PHE A 73 -7.80 -0.31 2.63
CA PHE A 73 -6.78 0.58 2.08
C PHE A 73 -7.32 1.46 0.93
N PHE A 74 -8.22 0.93 0.11
CA PHE A 74 -8.94 1.70 -0.91
C PHE A 74 -9.70 2.87 -0.28
N ALA A 75 -10.55 2.56 0.70
CA ALA A 75 -11.35 3.58 1.39
C ALA A 75 -10.46 4.61 2.11
N LEU A 76 -9.38 4.15 2.73
CA LEU A 76 -8.40 5.00 3.41
C LEU A 76 -7.67 5.95 2.46
N THR A 77 -7.11 5.43 1.37
CA THR A 77 -6.38 6.27 0.41
C THR A 77 -7.30 7.20 -0.37
N LEU A 78 -8.55 6.78 -0.64
CA LEU A 78 -9.57 7.63 -1.24
C LEU A 78 -9.94 8.79 -0.31
N GLN A 79 -10.24 8.54 0.97
CA GLN A 79 -10.58 9.63 1.90
C GLN A 79 -9.42 10.63 2.05
N TRP A 80 -8.17 10.15 2.12
CA TRP A 80 -7.01 11.04 2.28
C TRP A 80 -6.68 11.82 1.01
N THR A 81 -6.94 11.24 -0.16
CA THR A 81 -6.81 11.96 -1.44
C THR A 81 -7.83 13.10 -1.50
N ILE A 82 -9.09 12.83 -1.14
CA ILE A 82 -10.15 13.86 -1.09
C ILE A 82 -9.83 14.92 -0.03
N PHE A 83 -9.37 14.51 1.15
CA PHE A 83 -8.99 15.42 2.21
C PHE A 83 -7.82 16.34 1.80
N GLY A 84 -6.78 15.79 1.17
CA GLY A 84 -5.66 16.57 0.65
C GLY A 84 -6.09 17.60 -0.39
N PHE A 85 -7.06 17.24 -1.24
CA PHE A 85 -7.69 18.16 -2.19
C PHE A 85 -8.45 19.30 -1.47
N ILE A 86 -9.26 18.98 -0.46
CA ILE A 86 -10.05 19.98 0.29
C ILE A 86 -9.15 20.97 1.04
N VAL A 87 -8.08 20.48 1.65
CA VAL A 87 -7.12 21.31 2.41
C VAL A 87 -6.17 22.07 1.49
N GLY A 88 -6.14 21.75 0.19
CA GLY A 88 -5.22 22.35 -0.77
C GLY A 88 -3.76 21.93 -0.53
N ASN A 89 -3.52 20.76 0.06
CA ASN A 89 -2.18 20.23 0.28
C ASN A 89 -1.78 19.28 -0.88
N PRO A 90 -0.95 19.74 -1.84
CA PRO A 90 -0.61 18.96 -3.02
C PRO A 90 0.21 17.71 -2.68
N TYR A 91 1.08 17.78 -1.66
CA TYR A 91 1.94 16.67 -1.27
C TYR A 91 1.14 15.49 -0.73
N MET A 92 0.17 15.77 0.14
CA MET A 92 -0.73 14.77 0.69
C MET A 92 -1.61 14.16 -0.40
N MET A 93 -2.15 14.99 -1.28
CA MET A 93 -2.98 14.54 -2.39
C MET A 93 -2.20 13.61 -3.33
N ILE A 94 -1.00 14.01 -3.78
CA ILE A 94 -0.18 13.24 -4.72
C ILE A 94 0.24 11.89 -4.11
N ALA A 95 0.70 11.89 -2.85
CA ALA A 95 1.13 10.68 -2.18
C ALA A 95 -0.01 9.65 -2.02
N ASN A 96 -1.20 10.10 -1.61
CA ASN A 96 -2.35 9.22 -1.45
C ASN A 96 -2.96 8.80 -2.79
N ALA A 97 -2.96 9.67 -3.80
CA ALA A 97 -3.40 9.32 -5.14
C ALA A 97 -2.54 8.23 -5.78
N ALA A 98 -1.21 8.26 -5.57
CA ALA A 98 -0.32 7.18 -5.99
C ALA A 98 -0.68 5.85 -5.32
N GLY A 99 -0.97 5.88 -4.02
CA GLY A 99 -1.38 4.69 -3.26
C GLY A 99 -2.74 4.16 -3.71
N LEU A 100 -3.67 5.05 -4.00
CA LEU A 100 -4.98 4.72 -4.55
C LEU A 100 -4.85 4.06 -5.93
N ALA A 101 -4.00 4.59 -6.81
CA ALA A 101 -3.76 4.01 -8.14
C ALA A 101 -3.18 2.59 -8.05
N LEU A 102 -2.20 2.39 -7.15
CA LEU A 102 -1.65 1.06 -6.89
C LEU A 102 -2.72 0.09 -6.36
N ASN A 103 -3.54 0.54 -5.43
CA ASN A 103 -4.60 -0.27 -4.85
C ASN A 103 -5.69 -0.62 -5.89
N ILE A 104 -6.09 0.31 -6.75
CA ILE A 104 -7.01 0.04 -7.87
C ILE A 104 -6.43 -1.02 -8.81
N ALA A 105 -5.12 -0.95 -9.11
CA ALA A 105 -4.46 -1.98 -9.90
C ALA A 105 -4.52 -3.34 -9.21
N THR A 106 -4.28 -3.41 -7.90
CA THR A 106 -4.40 -4.64 -7.10
C THR A 106 -5.82 -5.18 -7.12
N LEU A 107 -6.82 -4.31 -6.95
CA LEU A 107 -8.22 -4.68 -6.99
C LEU A 107 -8.63 -5.24 -8.36
N SER A 108 -8.11 -4.67 -9.43
CA SER A 108 -8.33 -5.14 -10.79
C SER A 108 -7.74 -6.54 -11.01
N LEU A 109 -6.58 -6.85 -10.40
CA LEU A 109 -5.97 -8.17 -10.49
C LEU A 109 -6.80 -9.27 -9.81
N TYR A 110 -7.61 -8.97 -8.79
CA TYR A 110 -8.51 -9.98 -8.21
C TYR A 110 -9.54 -10.51 -9.22
N ILE A 111 -9.92 -9.70 -10.20
CA ILE A 111 -10.87 -10.11 -11.24
C ILE A 111 -10.16 -10.91 -12.33
N ILE A 112 -8.96 -10.48 -12.74
CA ILE A 112 -8.19 -11.08 -13.83
C ILE A 112 -7.51 -12.39 -13.38
N TYR A 113 -6.98 -12.42 -12.16
CA TYR A 113 -6.24 -13.54 -11.56
C TYR A 113 -6.81 -13.90 -10.19
N PRO A 114 -8.05 -14.42 -10.13
CA PRO A 114 -8.75 -14.63 -8.88
C PRO A 114 -8.03 -15.68 -7.98
N PRO A 115 -8.22 -15.58 -6.65
CA PRO A 115 -7.70 -16.57 -5.72
C PRO A 115 -8.34 -17.94 -5.93
N LYS A 116 -7.57 -19.01 -5.72
CA LYS A 116 -8.01 -20.37 -6.01
C LYS A 116 -8.77 -21.04 -4.87
N THR A 117 -8.34 -20.78 -3.63
CA THR A 117 -8.86 -21.44 -2.41
C THR A 117 -9.98 -20.67 -1.71
N TRP A 118 -10.11 -19.36 -1.93
CA TRP A 118 -11.10 -18.52 -1.27
C TRP A 118 -11.83 -17.60 -2.26
N LYS A 119 -12.96 -17.03 -1.83
CA LYS A 119 -13.76 -16.09 -2.62
C LYS A 119 -13.52 -14.67 -2.18
N VAL A 120 -13.32 -13.77 -3.12
CA VAL A 120 -13.17 -12.34 -2.86
C VAL A 120 -14.50 -11.79 -2.32
N PRO A 121 -14.55 -11.24 -1.08
CA PRO A 121 -15.81 -10.93 -0.41
C PRO A 121 -16.75 -9.97 -1.17
N ILE A 122 -16.21 -8.96 -1.86
CA ILE A 122 -17.01 -7.95 -2.57
C ILE A 122 -17.30 -8.37 -4.02
N PHE A 123 -16.32 -8.95 -4.70
CA PHE A 123 -16.45 -9.28 -6.12
C PHE A 123 -17.05 -10.67 -6.36
N GLY A 124 -17.09 -11.54 -5.35
CA GLY A 124 -17.59 -12.92 -5.46
C GLY A 124 -16.74 -13.83 -6.36
N VAL A 125 -15.59 -13.37 -6.83
CA VAL A 125 -14.68 -14.11 -7.72
C VAL A 125 -13.72 -15.00 -6.93
N GLY A 126 -13.33 -16.15 -7.50
CA GLY A 126 -12.41 -17.12 -6.88
C GLY A 126 -13.09 -18.36 -6.30
N GLY A 127 -12.29 -19.27 -5.73
CA GLY A 127 -12.78 -20.48 -5.04
C GLY A 127 -13.37 -21.57 -5.94
N GLY A 128 -13.05 -21.57 -7.24
CA GLY A 128 -13.83 -22.30 -8.26
C GLY A 128 -13.33 -23.69 -8.68
N LYS A 129 -12.19 -24.18 -8.18
CA LYS A 129 -11.68 -25.53 -8.55
C LYS A 129 -11.15 -26.33 -7.35
N GLU A 130 -10.18 -25.81 -6.60
CA GLU A 130 -9.58 -26.56 -5.48
C GLU A 130 -10.53 -26.68 -4.27
N LEU A 131 -11.31 -25.63 -3.97
CA LEU A 131 -12.28 -25.68 -2.86
C LEU A 131 -13.41 -26.69 -3.12
N SER A 132 -13.85 -26.84 -4.38
CA SER A 132 -14.85 -27.85 -4.75
C SER A 132 -14.29 -29.26 -4.71
N ASP A 133 -13.03 -29.44 -5.11
CA ASP A 133 -12.36 -30.75 -5.07
C ASP A 133 -12.10 -31.19 -3.61
N GLU A 134 -11.66 -30.28 -2.73
CA GLU A 134 -11.51 -30.55 -1.28
C GLU A 134 -12.84 -30.88 -0.58
N LEU A 135 -13.93 -30.17 -0.90
CA LEU A 135 -15.24 -30.50 -0.34
C LEU A 135 -15.72 -31.87 -0.82
N SER A 136 -15.53 -32.19 -2.10
CA SER A 136 -15.92 -33.49 -2.64
C SER A 136 -15.09 -34.65 -2.08
N GLU A 137 -13.83 -34.42 -1.68
CA GLU A 137 -12.99 -35.44 -1.04
C GLU A 137 -13.37 -35.65 0.44
N LYS A 138 -13.75 -34.58 1.16
CA LYS A 138 -14.22 -34.68 2.55
C LYS A 138 -15.59 -35.31 2.71
N GLU A 139 -16.41 -35.31 1.66
CA GLU A 139 -17.75 -35.93 1.65
C GLU A 139 -17.74 -37.43 1.29
N LYS A 140 -16.57 -38.00 0.93
CA LYS A 140 -16.38 -39.44 0.65
C LYS A 140 -15.79 -40.17 1.85
#